data_AF-D0UTG5-F1
#
_entry.id   AF-D0UTG5-F1
#
_cell.length_a   1.000
_cell.length_b   1.000
_cell.length_c   1.000
_cell.angle_alpha   90.00
_cell.angle_beta   90.00
_cell.angle_gamma   90.00
#
_symmetry.space_group_name_H-M   'P 1'
#
loop_
_entity.id
_entity.type
_entity.pdbx_description
1 polymer ?
#
loop_
_entity_poly.entity_id
_entity_poly.type
_entity_poly.pdbx_seq_one_letter_code
_entity_poly.pdbx_strand_id
1 'polypeptide(L)' 'AIVKRQIGRLKEPSLKCVDLVIQELTNVVRHCTEKMARFPRLREETERIITTQIREREQLCKEQILLLNDVELA' A
#
# COMPACT_ATOMS: atom_id res chain seq x y z
N ALA A 1 -31.00 -3.72 6.19
CA ALA A 1 -30.35 -4.92 6.79
C ALA A 1 -29.42 -5.65 5.83
N ILE A 2 -29.85 -6.01 4.61
CA ILE A 2 -29.01 -6.82 3.68
C ILE A 2 -27.90 -5.99 3.02
N VAL A 3 -28.21 -4.77 2.55
CA VAL A 3 -27.24 -3.90 1.84
C VAL A 3 -26.05 -3.51 2.71
N LYS A 4 -26.30 -3.00 3.94
CA LYS A 4 -25.23 -2.70 4.92
C LYS A 4 -24.34 -3.92 5.21
N ARG A 5 -24.92 -5.13 5.27
CA ARG A 5 -24.14 -6.36 5.47
C ARG A 5 -23.26 -6.72 4.27
N GLN A 6 -23.68 -6.40 3.04
CA GLN A 6 -22.85 -6.59 1.84
C GLN A 6 -21.73 -5.56 1.76
N ILE A 7 -21.99 -4.29 2.11
CA ILE A 7 -21.00 -3.20 2.13
C ILE A 7 -19.87 -3.51 3.13
N GLY A 8 -20.20 -4.00 4.33
CA GLY A 8 -19.19 -4.36 5.33
C GLY A 8 -18.23 -5.47 4.86
N ARG A 9 -18.67 -6.35 3.95
CA ARG A 9 -17.82 -7.40 3.37
C ARG A 9 -16.77 -6.86 2.38
N LEU A 10 -16.87 -5.60 1.95
CA LEU A 10 -15.92 -4.98 1.03
C LEU A 10 -14.64 -4.49 1.73
N LYS A 11 -14.64 -4.37 3.07
CA LYS A 11 -13.50 -3.89 3.84
C LYS A 11 -12.26 -4.76 3.63
N GLU A 12 -12.39 -6.06 3.88
CA GLU A 12 -11.29 -7.02 3.76
C GLU A 12 -10.71 -7.13 2.33
N PRO A 13 -11.50 -7.33 1.26
CA PRO A 13 -10.96 -7.37 -0.11
C PRO A 13 -10.34 -6.04 -0.55
N SER A 14 -10.84 -4.89 -0.08
CA SER A 14 -10.24 -3.58 -0.36
C SER A 14 -8.87 -3.42 0.29
N LEU A 15 -8.71 -3.85 1.55
CA LEU A 15 -7.41 -3.84 2.23
C LEU A 15 -6.42 -4.79 1.57
N LYS A 16 -6.87 -5.99 1.18
CA LYS A 16 -6.03 -6.96 0.46
C LYS A 16 -5.56 -6.42 -0.90
N CYS A 17 -6.40 -5.64 -1.59
CA CYS A 17 -6.01 -4.97 -2.83
C CYS A 17 -4.82 -4.03 -2.59
N VAL A 18 -4.85 -3.24 -1.51
CA VAL A 18 -3.73 -2.37 -1.12
C VAL A 18 -2.47 -3.20 -0.86
N ASP A 19 -2.55 -4.29 -0.09
CA ASP A 19 -1.40 -5.15 0.20
C ASP A 19 -0.72 -5.67 -1.08
N LEU A 20 -1.52 -6.11 -2.06
CA LEU A 20 -1.02 -6.59 -3.34
C LEU A 20 -0.33 -5.47 -4.14
N VAL A 21 -0.87 -4.25 -4.13
CA VAL A 21 -0.25 -3.09 -4.77
C VAL A 21 1.07 -2.73 -4.09
N ILE A 22 1.15 -2.75 -2.76
CA ILE A 22 2.39 -2.48 -2.01
C ILE A 22 3.46 -3.53 -2.30
N GLN A 23 3.07 -4.80 -2.40
CA GLN A 23 3.97 -5.87 -2.79
C GLN A 23 4.57 -5.61 -4.19
N GLU A 24 3.73 -5.24 -5.16
CA GLU A 24 4.21 -4.98 -6.51
C GLU A 24 5.04 -3.71 -6.61
N LEU A 25 4.67 -2.64 -5.90
CA LEU A 25 5.50 -1.44 -5.79
C LEU A 25 6.89 -1.76 -5.21
N THR A 26 6.96 -2.62 -4.20
CA THR A 26 8.24 -3.06 -3.64
C THR A 26 9.09 -3.82 -4.67
N ASN A 27 8.47 -4.66 -5.50
CA ASN A 27 9.16 -5.35 -6.60
C ASN A 27 9.72 -4.36 -7.62
N VAL A 28 8.91 -3.37 -8.03
CA VAL A 28 9.33 -2.31 -8.96
C VAL A 28 10.49 -1.50 -8.40
N VAL A 29 10.45 -1.14 -7.10
CA VAL A 29 11.56 -0.42 -6.45
C VAL A 29 12.85 -1.22 -6.53
N ARG A 30 12.82 -2.51 -6.18
CA ARG A 30 13.99 -3.40 -6.27
C ARG A 30 14.54 -3.47 -7.69
N HIS A 31 13.68 -3.64 -8.69
CA HIS A 31 14.10 -3.67 -10.09
C HIS A 31 14.73 -2.35 -10.56
N CYS A 32 14.18 -1.22 -10.13
CA CYS A 32 14.76 0.09 -10.45
C CYS A 32 16.11 0.31 -9.77
N THR A 33 16.28 -0.13 -8.53
CA THR A 33 17.49 0.09 -7.74
C THR A 33 18.64 -0.83 -8.13
N GLU A 34 18.38 -1.93 -8.84
CA GLU A 34 19.41 -2.74 -9.53
C GLU A 34 20.26 -1.89 -10.49
N LYS A 35 19.67 -0.89 -11.15
CA LYS A 35 20.40 0.04 -12.04
C LYS A 35 21.40 0.93 -11.29
N MET A 36 21.30 0.99 -9.96
CA MET A 36 22.19 1.75 -9.07
C MET A 36 23.30 0.87 -8.47
N ALA A 37 23.48 -0.37 -8.93
CA ALA A 37 24.45 -1.32 -8.36
C ALA A 37 25.90 -0.79 -8.28
N ARG A 38 26.29 0.15 -9.16
CA ARG A 38 27.62 0.80 -9.13
C ARG A 38 27.84 1.70 -7.90
N PHE A 39 26.77 2.13 -7.24
CA PHE A 39 26.80 3.04 -6.08
C PHE A 39 26.03 2.42 -4.91
N PRO A 40 26.62 1.45 -4.18
CA PRO A 40 25.90 0.65 -3.18
C PRO A 40 25.27 1.49 -2.07
N ARG A 41 25.97 2.52 -1.58
CA ARG A 41 25.44 3.43 -0.54
C ARG A 41 24.25 4.25 -1.04
N LEU A 42 24.31 4.72 -2.29
CA LEU A 42 23.20 5.46 -2.90
C LEU A 42 21.98 4.55 -3.09
N ARG A 43 22.22 3.31 -3.54
CA ARG A 43 21.17 2.30 -3.70
C ARG A 43 20.46 2.03 -2.37
N GLU A 44 21.21 1.76 -1.31
CA GLU A 44 20.67 1.46 0.02
C GLU A 44 19.84 2.63 0.56
N GLU A 45 20.37 3.86 0.51
CA GLU A 45 19.61 5.04 0.97
C GLU A 45 18.36 5.29 0.13
N THR A 46 18.44 5.07 -1.19
CA THR A 46 17.29 5.20 -2.09
C THR A 46 16.22 4.16 -1.77
N GLU A 47 16.58 2.89 -1.61
CA GLU A 47 15.67 1.81 -1.21
C GLU A 47 15.02 2.12 0.14
N ARG A 48 15.81 2.59 1.11
CA ARG A 48 15.32 2.94 2.45
C ARG A 48 14.29 4.07 2.40
N ILE A 49 14.61 5.19 1.74
CA ILE A 49 13.73 6.35 1.65
C ILE A 49 12.42 5.99 0.95
N ILE A 50 12.49 5.29 -0.19
CA ILE A 50 11.30 4.92 -0.95
C ILE A 50 10.45 3.89 -0.16
N THR A 51 11.07 2.91 0.49
CA THR A 51 10.35 1.91 1.29
C THR A 51 9.62 2.55 2.47
N THR A 52 10.26 3.51 3.16
CA THR A 52 9.60 4.27 4.24
C THR A 52 8.39 5.04 3.71
N GLN A 53 8.55 5.75 2.59
CA GLN A 53 7.45 6.48 1.96
C GLN A 53 6.29 5.54 1.57
N ILE A 54 6.58 4.38 0.98
CA ILE A 54 5.56 3.41 0.59
C ILE A 54 4.74 2.96 1.81
N ARG A 55 5.40 2.63 2.93
CA ARG A 55 4.73 2.21 4.17
C ARG A 55 3.85 3.31 4.77
N GLU A 56 4.34 4.55 4.79
CA GLU A 56 3.55 5.69 5.27
C GLU A 56 2.30 5.89 4.41
N ARG A 57 2.44 5.77 3.08
CA ARG A 57 1.31 5.91 2.15
C ARG A 57 0.33 4.74 2.22
N GLU A 58 0.83 3.52 2.43
CA GLU A 58 0.01 2.34 2.69
C GLU A 58 -0.92 2.56 3.88
N GLN A 59 -0.37 3.02 5.01
CA GLN A 59 -1.14 3.25 6.24
C GLN A 59 -2.26 4.27 6.01
N LEU A 60 -1.93 5.42 5.41
CA LEU A 60 -2.91 6.47 5.09
C LEU A 60 -4.01 5.97 4.13
N CYS A 61 -3.63 5.16 3.13
CA CYS A 61 -4.57 4.61 2.17
C CYS A 61 -5.53 3.62 2.85
N LYS A 62 -5.03 2.74 3.71
CA LYS A 62 -5.85 1.80 4.48
C LYS A 62 -6.82 2.55 5.39
N GLU A 63 -6.38 3.56 6.11
CA GLU A 63 -7.25 4.40 6.96
C GLU A 63 -8.36 5.08 6.14
N GLN A 64 -8.02 5.64 4.98
CA GLN A 64 -9.01 6.26 4.09
C GLN A 64 -10.05 5.24 3.59
N ILE A 65 -9.64 4.02 3.23
CA ILE A 65 -10.55 2.94 2.82
C ILE A 65 -11.50 2.56 3.96
N LEU A 66 -10.99 2.48 5.19
CA LEU A 66 -11.82 2.19 6.36
C LEU A 66 -12.85 3.28 6.59
N LEU A 67 -12.43 4.55 6.54
CA LEU A 67 -13.34 5.69 6.68
C LEU A 67 -14.43 5.68 5.60
N LEU A 68 -14.08 5.43 4.33
CA LEU A 68 -15.05 5.34 3.24
C LEU A 68 -16.06 4.20 3.47
N ASN A 69 -15.61 3.05 3.98
CA ASN A 69 -16.52 1.96 4.32
C ASN A 69 -17.48 2.34 5.45
N ASP A 70 -16.97 3.00 6.49
CA ASP A 70 -17.78 3.43 7.65
C ASP A 70 -18.83 4.47 7.25
N VAL A 71 -18.50 5.40 6.34
CA VAL A 71 -19.45 6.37 5.77
C VAL A 71 -20.58 5.68 5.01
N GLU A 72 -20.27 4.68 4.19
CA GLU A 72 -21.29 3.91 3.44
C GLU A 72 -22.16 3.01 4.35
N LEU A 73 -21.71 2.73 5.57
CA LEU A 73 -22.43 1.93 6.56
C LEU A 73 -23.29 2.75 7.53
N ALA A 74 -23.05 4.07 7.63
CA ALA A 74 -23.88 5.01 8.41
C ALA A 74 -25.35 4.97 7.96
#